data_AF-A0AAJ2L6Y2-F1
#
_entry.id   AF-A0AAJ2L6Y2-F1
#
_cell.length_a   1.000
_cell.length_b   1.000
_cell.length_c   1.000
_cell.angle_alpha   90.00
_cell.angle_beta   90.00
_cell.angle_gamma   90.00
#
_symmetry.space_group_name_H-M   'P 1'
#
loop_
_entity.id
_entity.type
_entity.pdbx_description
1 polymer ?
#
loop_
_entity_poly.entity_id
_entity_poly.type
_entity_poly.pdbx_seq_one_letter_code
_entity_poly.pdbx_strand_id
1 'polypeptide(L)' 'MLFGILEKDGIKAVTRQNYEGMLYGITYIDHRTWCVFNGSALGKQYSPNGILDQKSRRGYPIAVSITSLPSSS' A
#
# COMPACT_ATOMS: atom_id res chain seq x y z
N MET A 1 -0.97 -9.91 4.98
CA MET A 1 0.31 -10.31 4.36
C MET A 1 1.25 -9.15 3.92
N LEU A 2 0.90 -7.87 4.03
CA LEU A 2 1.91 -6.79 4.10
C LEU A 2 1.30 -5.61 4.86
N PHE A 3 0.08 -5.24 4.47
CA PHE A 3 -0.74 -4.23 5.16
C PHE A 3 -1.06 -4.59 6.62
N GLY A 4 -1.45 -5.83 6.90
CA GLY A 4 -1.67 -6.27 8.28
C GLY A 4 -0.41 -6.35 9.17
N ILE A 5 0.80 -6.23 8.62
CA ILE A 5 2.03 -6.08 9.44
C ILE A 5 2.22 -4.61 9.77
N LEU A 6 2.10 -3.73 8.77
CA LEU A 6 2.14 -2.28 8.94
C LEU A 6 1.10 -1.79 9.96
N GLU A 7 -0.14 -2.31 9.92
CA GLU A 7 -1.17 -1.92 10.88
C GLU A 7 -0.85 -2.34 12.32
N LYS A 8 -0.22 -3.50 12.53
CA LYS A 8 0.27 -3.90 13.86
C LYS A 8 1.38 -2.98 14.35
N ASP A 9 2.16 -2.43 13.42
CA ASP A 9 3.16 -1.42 13.70
C ASP A 9 2.60 0.02 13.75
N GLY A 10 1.28 0.21 13.66
CA GLY A 10 0.65 1.54 13.72
C GLY A 10 0.80 2.35 12.43
N ILE A 11 1.21 1.72 11.33
CA ILE A 11 1.37 2.34 10.02
C ILE A 11 0.20 1.93 9.12
N LYS A 12 -0.60 2.90 8.70
CA LYS A 12 -1.68 2.70 7.73
C LYS A 12 -1.18 3.04 6.33
N ALA A 13 -1.34 2.12 5.38
CA ALA A 13 -1.07 2.41 3.97
C ALA A 13 -2.38 2.63 3.20
N VAL A 14 -2.47 3.75 2.49
CA VAL A 14 -3.61 4.14 1.67
C VAL A 14 -3.20 4.12 0.20
N THR A 15 -3.86 3.29 -0.59
CA THR A 15 -3.66 3.19 -2.03
C THR A 15 -4.56 4.16 -2.77
N ARG A 16 -4.08 4.72 -3.88
CA ARG A 16 -4.86 5.59 -4.78
C ARG A 16 -4.86 5.03 -6.19
N GLN A 17 -6.04 4.87 -6.76
CA GLN A 17 -6.24 4.31 -8.09
C GLN A 17 -6.96 5.32 -8.98
N ASN A 18 -6.64 5.33 -10.28
CA ASN A 18 -7.39 6.09 -11.27
C ASN A 18 -8.72 5.37 -11.61
N TYR A 19 -9.52 5.96 -12.50
CA TYR A 19 -10.80 5.39 -12.92
C TYR A 19 -10.65 4.05 -13.67
N GLU A 20 -9.46 3.72 -14.15
CA GLU A 20 -9.12 2.45 -14.82
C GLU A 20 -8.64 1.38 -13.83
N GLY A 21 -8.61 1.69 -12.53
CA GLY A 21 -8.11 0.79 -11.49
C GLY A 21 -6.58 0.72 -11.41
N MET A 22 -5.85 1.56 -12.14
CA MET A 22 -4.40 1.62 -12.08
C MET A 22 -3.95 2.36 -10.82
N LEU A 23 -3.09 1.70 -10.04
CA LEU A 23 -2.49 2.28 -8.84
C LEU A 23 -1.48 3.35 -9.22
N TYR A 24 -1.77 4.61 -8.90
CA TYR A 24 -0.88 5.74 -9.20
C TYR A 24 -0.18 6.30 -7.95
N GLY A 25 -0.62 5.91 -6.74
CA GLY A 25 -0.01 6.38 -5.51
C GLY A 25 -0.24 5.48 -4.31
N ILE A 26 0.69 5.52 -3.37
CA ILE A 26 0.56 4.93 -2.03
C ILE A 26 0.99 5.99 -1.02
N THR A 27 0.21 6.20 0.03
CA THR A 27 0.58 7.02 1.18
C THR A 27 0.68 6.15 2.43
N TYR A 28 1.72 6.35 3.21
CA TYR A 28 1.96 5.71 4.49
C TYR A 28 1.71 6.74 5.59
N ILE A 29 0.85 6.40 6.54
CA ILE A 29 0.48 7.22 7.70
C ILE A 29 1.00 6.48 8.92
N ASP A 30 2.02 7.03 9.56
CA ASP A 30 2.55 6.49 10.81
C ASP A 30 1.87 7.18 11.99
N HIS A 31 1.03 6.45 12.72
CA HIS A 31 0.30 6.97 13.88
C HIS A 31 1.15 7.04 15.15
N ARG A 32 2.37 6.48 15.15
CA ARG A 32 3.30 6.60 16.29
C ARG A 32 4.04 7.93 16.25
N THR A 33 4.50 8.31 15.06
CA THR A 33 5.27 9.55 14.83
C THR A 33 4.45 10.69 14.25
N TRP A 34 3.18 10.45 13.93
CA TRP A 34 2.27 11.40 13.29
C TRP A 34 2.79 11.93 11.94
N CYS A 35 3.60 11.10 11.27
CA CYS A 35 4.20 11.44 10.00
C CYS A 35 3.45 10.81 8.82
N VAL A 36 3.41 11.53 7.69
CA VAL A 36 2.78 11.08 6.46
C VAL A 36 3.81 11.09 5.35
N PHE A 37 3.98 9.93 4.70
CA PHE A 37 4.95 9.74 3.65
C PHE A 37 4.28 9.32 2.35
N ASN A 38 4.72 9.90 1.24
CA ASN A 38 4.43 9.33 -0.07
C ASN A 38 5.34 8.12 -0.29
N GLY A 39 4.81 7.04 -0.83
CA GLY A 39 5.58 5.81 -1.07
C GLY A 39 6.78 6.03 -1.97
N SER A 40 6.68 6.95 -2.94
CA SER A 40 7.83 7.33 -3.77
C SER A 40 8.95 8.02 -2.97
N ALA A 41 8.62 8.75 -1.90
CA ALA A 41 9.59 9.44 -1.05
C ALA A 41 10.37 8.48 -0.14
N LEU A 42 9.79 7.33 0.21
CA LEU A 42 10.47 6.26 0.96
C LEU A 42 11.37 5.39 0.06
N GLY A 43 11.27 5.55 -1.26
CA GLY A 43 12.06 4.82 -2.25
C GLY A 43 11.21 3.95 -3.19
N LYS A 44 11.81 3.56 -4.33
CA LYS A 44 11.09 2.90 -5.44
C LYS A 44 10.35 1.61 -5.04
N GLN A 45 10.85 0.87 -4.06
CA GLN A 45 10.22 -0.36 -3.56
C GLN A 45 8.89 -0.12 -2.82
N TYR A 46 8.69 1.08 -2.27
CA TYR A 46 7.45 1.50 -1.59
C TYR A 46 6.52 2.30 -2.51
N SER A 47 6.92 2.51 -3.76
CA SER A 47 6.08 3.10 -4.80
C SER A 47 5.02 2.09 -5.28
N PRO A 48 3.96 2.56 -5.97
CA PRO A 48 3.00 1.68 -6.64
C PRO A 48 3.65 0.54 -7.42
N ASN A 49 4.60 0.87 -8.29
CA ASN A 49 5.28 -0.09 -9.16
C ASN A 49 6.14 -1.09 -8.37
N GLY A 50 6.79 -0.64 -7.29
CA GLY A 50 7.58 -1.52 -6.43
C GLY A 50 6.73 -2.58 -5.73
N ILE A 51 5.57 -2.17 -5.19
CA ILE A 51 4.62 -3.08 -4.55
C ILE A 51 3.99 -4.04 -5.57
N LEU A 52 3.66 -3.56 -6.77
CA LEU A 52 3.13 -4.40 -7.85
C LEU A 52 4.15 -5.45 -8.33
N ASP A 53 5.41 -5.07 -8.53
CA ASP A 53 6.51 -5.98 -8.89
C ASP A 53 6.71 -7.06 -7.81
N GLN A 54 6.72 -6.66 -6.53
CA GLN A 54 6.86 -7.60 -5.42
C GLN A 54 5.69 -8.61 -5.37
N LYS A 55 4.46 -8.15 -5.63
CA LYS A 55 3.28 -9.03 -5.69
C LYS A 55 3.36 -10.00 -6.86
N SER A 56 3.74 -9.51 -8.04
CA SER A 56 3.93 -10.33 -9.24
C SER A 56 4.97 -11.42 -9.01
N ARG A 57 6.12 -11.09 -8.41
CA ARG A 57 7.18 -12.05 -8.06
C ARG A 57 6.73 -13.13 -7.06
N ARG A 58 5.75 -12.83 -6.21
CA ARG A 58 5.16 -13.78 -5.25
C ARG A 58 3.99 -14.59 -5.85
N GLY A 59 3.70 -14.43 -7.15
CA GLY A 59 2.62 -15.14 -7.83
C GLY A 59 1.23 -14.61 -7.51
N TYR A 60 1.10 -13.43 -6.90
CA TYR A 60 -0.21 -12.80 -6.70
C TYR A 60 -0.66 -12.14 -8.01
N PRO A 61 -1.88 -12.43 -8.49
CA PRO A 61 -2.40 -11.73 -9.65
C PRO A 61 -2.47 -10.24 -9.36
N ILE A 62 -1.92 -9.44 -10.28
CA ILE A 62 -1.83 -7.97 -10.19
C ILE A 62 -3.24 -7.34 -10.05
N ALA A 63 -4.26 -8.07 -10.49
CA ALA A 63 -5.68 -7.72 -10.42
C ALA A 63 -6.37 -8.01 -9.07
N VAL A 64 -5.67 -8.42 -8.00
CA VAL A 64 -6.29 -8.44 -6.66
C VAL A 64 -6.55 -7.00 -6.24
N SER A 65 -7.78 -6.55 -6.52
CA SER A 65 -8.39 -5.32 -6.05
C SER A 65 -7.93 -5.07 -4.61
N ILE A 66 -7.08 -4.06 -4.46
CA ILE A 66 -6.56 -3.60 -3.16
C ILE A 66 -7.67 -2.79 -2.46
N THR A 67 -8.90 -3.27 -2.58
CA THR A 67 -10.11 -2.65 -2.04
C THR A 67 -10.29 -3.17 -0.63
N SER A 68 -10.43 -2.20 0.27
CA SER A 68 -10.92 -2.32 1.64
C SER A 68 -10.23 -3.38 2.49
N LEU A 69 -9.31 -2.91 3.34
CA LEU A 69 -9.23 -3.46 4.70
C LEU A 69 -10.66 -3.69 5.22
N PRO A 70 -11.01 -4.87 5.75
CA PRO A 70 -12.27 -5.00 6.43
C PRO A 70 -12.25 -4.00 7.59
N SER A 71 -13.13 -3.01 7.52
CA SER A 71 -13.49 -2.17 8.66
C SER A 71 -13.93 -3.14 9.75
N SER A 72 -13.04 -3.40 10.70
CA SER A 72 -13.34 -4.26 11.83
C SER A 72 -14.15 -3.41 12.81
N SER A 73 -15.45 -3.68 12.86
CA SER A 73 -16.34 -3.24 13.94
C SER A 73 -15.89 -3.80 15.28
#